data_AF-A0A5J5ASK2-F1
#
_entry.id   AF-A0A5J5ASK2-F1
#
_cell.length_a   1.000
_cell.length_b   1.000
_cell.length_c   1.000
_cell.angle_alpha   90.00
_cell.angle_beta   90.00
_cell.angle_gamma   90.00
#
_symmetry.space_group_name_H-M   'P 1'
#
loop_
_entity.id
_entity.type
_entity.pdbx_description
1 polymer ?
#
loop_
_entity_poly.entity_id
_entity_poly.type
_entity_poly.pdbx_seq_one_letter_code
_entity_poly.pdbx_strand_id
1 'polypeptide(L)'
;MVLNQLSEDPGLLKDQVRLVKRKDSDRYEIVPIQDSLSSEKGFFIVIRACQLLTQKNDGLILVGVAGPSGAGKTVFTEKILNFMPSIAVISMDHYNDSSRIVDGNFDDPRLTDYDTLLKNIHDLKAGKAVEVPIYDFKSSSRTGYRTLEVPSSRIVIIEGIYALSEKLRSQLDLRVSVAGGVHFDLVKRVMRDIQRAGQEPEEIINQISETVYPMYKAFIEPDLQTAHIKIINKFNPFTGFQSPTYILKSSRNVTVDQIKAAMFEEYTETTEQTYDIYLLPPGEDPESCQSYLRMRNRDGKYNLMFEEWVTDSPFVISPRITFEVSVRLLGGLMALGYTIAAILKRSSHVFSDERVCVKIDWLEQLNRHYVQVQGRDRLVVKYVAEQLGLEGSYIPRTYIEQIQLEKLVNEVMALPDDLKTKLSLDEDLVSSPKEALSRASADRVAIRNKHLKSMPHSYSTQRDKNLSRLTGYDDQLPKI
;
A
#
# COMPACT_ATOMS: atom_id res chain seq x y z
N MET A 1 13.00 -8.29 -43.43
CA MET A 1 11.66 -7.66 -43.46
C MET A 1 11.24 -7.43 -42.02
N VAL A 2 11.38 -6.20 -41.55
CA VAL A 2 11.09 -5.77 -40.18
C VAL A 2 9.57 -5.61 -40.07
N LEU A 3 8.96 -6.34 -39.14
CA LEU A 3 7.56 -6.13 -38.74
C LEU A 3 7.53 -4.91 -37.81
N ASN A 4 6.94 -3.82 -38.30
CA ASN A 4 6.64 -2.63 -37.50
C ASN A 4 5.68 -3.00 -36.36
N GLN A 5 6.19 -3.04 -35.14
CA GLN A 5 5.42 -2.78 -33.93
C GLN A 5 5.07 -1.30 -33.93
N LEU A 6 3.87 -0.97 -34.39
CA LEU A 6 3.24 0.30 -34.05
C LEU A 6 2.73 0.17 -32.62
N SER A 7 3.41 0.82 -31.69
CA SER A 7 2.89 1.16 -30.38
C SER A 7 1.68 2.07 -30.59
N GLU A 8 0.47 1.51 -30.49
CA GLU A 8 -0.74 2.31 -30.37
C GLU A 8 -0.62 3.13 -29.08
N ASP A 9 -0.61 4.46 -29.23
CA ASP A 9 -0.78 5.41 -28.13
C ASP A 9 -1.94 4.91 -27.24
N PRO A 10 -1.81 4.90 -25.90
CA PRO A 10 -2.95 4.62 -25.05
C PRO A 10 -3.94 5.77 -25.24
N GLY A 11 -4.94 5.55 -26.11
CA GLY A 11 -6.01 6.51 -26.38
C GLY A 11 -6.67 7.00 -25.08
N LEU A 12 -7.46 8.07 -25.19
CA LEU A 12 -8.20 8.65 -24.07
C LEU A 12 -8.84 7.54 -23.21
N LEU A 13 -8.87 7.69 -21.89
CA LEU A 13 -9.41 6.68 -20.95
C LEU A 13 -10.79 6.10 -21.35
N LYS A 14 -11.59 6.88 -22.08
CA LYS A 14 -12.89 6.47 -22.64
C LYS A 14 -12.81 5.37 -23.72
N ASP A 15 -11.71 5.30 -24.46
CA ASP A 15 -11.49 4.40 -25.61
C ASP A 15 -10.96 3.01 -25.16
N GLN A 16 -10.59 2.89 -23.87
CA GLN A 16 -10.18 1.63 -23.24
C GLN A 16 -11.38 0.72 -22.92
N VAL A 17 -12.60 1.28 -22.81
CA VAL A 17 -13.81 0.51 -22.53
C VAL A 17 -14.46 0.08 -23.83
N ARG A 18 -14.24 -1.18 -24.22
CA ARG A 18 -14.80 -1.77 -25.45
C ARG A 18 -15.91 -2.78 -25.11
N LEU A 19 -16.97 -2.78 -25.92
CA LEU A 19 -18.09 -3.72 -25.82
C LEU A 19 -18.00 -4.79 -26.90
N VAL A 20 -18.35 -6.03 -26.56
CA VAL A 20 -18.49 -7.16 -27.49
C VAL A 20 -19.83 -7.84 -27.25
N LYS A 21 -20.50 -8.30 -28.31
CA LYS A 21 -21.74 -9.07 -28.19
C LYS A 21 -21.44 -10.47 -27.67
N ARG A 22 -22.17 -10.94 -26.66
CA ARG A 22 -22.02 -12.33 -26.15
C ARG A 22 -22.36 -13.33 -27.26
N LYS A 23 -21.62 -14.43 -27.32
CA LYS A 23 -21.80 -15.45 -28.38
C LYS A 23 -23.19 -16.10 -28.37
N ASP A 24 -23.75 -16.28 -27.17
CA ASP A 24 -25.01 -17.01 -26.96
C ASP A 24 -26.15 -16.12 -26.41
N SER A 25 -26.04 -14.79 -26.54
CA SER A 25 -27.03 -13.85 -26.00
C SER A 25 -27.07 -12.55 -26.80
N ASP A 26 -28.23 -11.90 -26.85
CA ASP A 26 -28.36 -10.55 -27.39
C ASP A 26 -27.77 -9.46 -26.49
N ARG A 27 -27.22 -9.83 -25.33
CA ARG A 27 -26.52 -8.93 -24.42
C ARG A 27 -25.07 -8.70 -24.86
N TYR A 28 -24.59 -7.49 -24.58
CA TYR A 28 -23.22 -7.05 -24.71
C TYR A 28 -22.49 -7.18 -23.38
N GLU A 29 -21.18 -7.43 -23.46
CA GLU A 29 -20.27 -7.47 -22.32
C GLU A 29 -19.03 -6.60 -22.57
N ILE A 30 -18.37 -6.21 -21.50
CA ILE A 30 -17.15 -5.40 -21.53
C ILE A 30 -15.95 -6.31 -21.77
N VAL A 31 -15.10 -5.94 -22.72
CA VAL A 31 -13.83 -6.63 -22.97
C VAL A 31 -12.92 -6.44 -21.75
N PRO A 32 -12.31 -7.51 -21.20
CA PRO A 32 -11.40 -7.38 -20.08
C PRO A 32 -10.22 -6.45 -20.39
N ILE A 33 -9.99 -5.48 -19.51
CA ILE A 33 -8.82 -4.61 -19.54
C ILE A 33 -7.67 -5.38 -18.87
N GLN A 34 -6.58 -5.60 -19.61
CA GLN A 34 -5.45 -6.38 -19.12
C GLN A 34 -4.68 -5.65 -18.02
N ASP A 35 -4.52 -4.33 -18.17
CA ASP A 35 -3.79 -3.51 -17.22
C ASP A 35 -4.58 -3.25 -15.94
N SER A 36 -3.87 -3.26 -14.82
CA SER A 36 -4.44 -2.86 -13.54
C SER A 36 -4.50 -1.34 -13.42
N LEU A 37 -5.63 -0.82 -12.96
CA LEU A 37 -5.91 0.61 -12.90
C LEU A 37 -5.78 1.15 -11.48
N SER A 38 -5.29 2.38 -11.32
CA SER A 38 -5.42 3.10 -10.05
C SER A 38 -6.89 3.30 -9.66
N SER A 39 -7.20 3.46 -8.38
CA SER A 39 -8.57 3.73 -7.87
C SER A 39 -9.33 4.82 -8.64
N GLU A 40 -8.68 5.95 -8.97
CA GLU A 40 -9.29 7.07 -9.69
C GLU A 40 -9.63 6.71 -11.15
N LYS A 41 -8.66 6.18 -11.91
CA LYS A 41 -8.89 5.70 -13.28
C LYS A 41 -9.97 4.61 -13.33
N GLY A 42 -9.90 3.66 -12.38
CA GLY A 42 -10.87 2.58 -12.23
C GLY A 42 -12.29 3.09 -11.99
N PHE A 43 -12.46 4.11 -11.16
CA PHE A 43 -13.75 4.76 -10.92
C PHE A 43 -14.41 5.27 -12.21
N PHE A 44 -13.67 6.06 -13.02
CA PHE A 44 -14.20 6.59 -14.28
C PHE A 44 -14.50 5.48 -15.30
N ILE A 45 -13.65 4.45 -15.38
CA ILE A 45 -13.83 3.33 -16.30
C ILE A 45 -15.05 2.49 -15.91
N VAL A 46 -15.28 2.23 -14.63
CA VAL A 46 -16.47 1.50 -14.15
C VAL A 46 -17.74 2.29 -14.46
N ILE A 47 -17.78 3.59 -14.19
CA ILE A 47 -18.94 4.44 -14.55
C ILE A 47 -19.21 4.38 -16.05
N ARG A 48 -18.17 4.51 -16.87
CA ARG A 48 -18.30 4.45 -18.33
C ARG A 48 -18.82 3.09 -18.79
N ALA A 49 -18.31 2.00 -18.21
CA ALA A 49 -18.76 0.65 -18.50
C ALA A 49 -20.25 0.46 -18.15
N CYS A 50 -20.68 0.93 -16.97
CA CYS A 50 -22.09 0.89 -16.57
C CYS A 50 -22.98 1.65 -17.56
N GLN A 51 -22.60 2.87 -17.95
CA GLN A 51 -23.36 3.66 -18.93
C GLN A 51 -23.49 2.96 -20.28
N LEU A 52 -22.39 2.38 -20.79
CA LEU A 52 -22.38 1.68 -22.06
C LEU A 52 -23.23 0.40 -22.04
N LEU A 53 -23.17 -0.35 -20.93
CA LEU A 53 -24.00 -1.55 -20.74
C LEU A 53 -25.49 -1.19 -20.67
N THR A 54 -25.86 -0.15 -19.91
CA THR A 54 -27.26 0.30 -19.82
C THR A 54 -27.80 0.81 -21.16
N GLN A 55 -26.95 1.41 -22.01
CA GLN A 55 -27.34 1.88 -23.36
C GLN A 55 -27.54 0.75 -24.37
N LYS A 56 -26.83 -0.37 -24.23
CA LYS A 56 -26.81 -1.45 -25.23
C LYS A 56 -27.60 -2.69 -24.84
N ASN A 57 -27.81 -2.91 -23.55
CA ASN A 57 -28.57 -4.03 -23.04
C ASN A 57 -29.91 -3.53 -22.50
N ASP A 58 -30.96 -4.34 -22.65
CA ASP A 58 -32.25 -4.12 -21.98
C ASP A 58 -32.30 -4.80 -20.60
N GLY A 59 -33.21 -4.34 -19.74
CA GLY A 59 -33.36 -4.85 -18.36
C GLY A 59 -32.28 -4.37 -17.38
N LEU A 60 -32.18 -5.02 -16.22
CA LEU A 60 -31.19 -4.68 -15.21
C LEU A 60 -29.76 -5.03 -15.65
N ILE A 61 -28.81 -4.21 -15.20
CA ILE A 61 -27.37 -4.41 -15.31
C ILE A 61 -26.84 -4.76 -13.92
N LEU A 62 -26.23 -5.94 -13.80
CA LEU A 62 -25.62 -6.40 -12.55
C LEU A 62 -24.11 -6.22 -12.58
N VAL A 63 -23.60 -5.52 -11.58
CA VAL A 63 -22.18 -5.23 -11.42
C VAL A 63 -21.67 -5.91 -10.15
N GLY A 64 -20.77 -6.87 -10.29
CA GLY A 64 -20.08 -7.49 -9.15
C GLY A 64 -18.83 -6.70 -8.81
N VAL A 65 -18.68 -6.32 -7.53
CA VAL A 65 -17.47 -5.67 -6.99
C VAL A 65 -16.89 -6.57 -5.89
N ALA A 66 -15.80 -7.27 -6.20
CA ALA A 66 -15.13 -8.17 -5.26
C ALA A 66 -13.70 -7.76 -4.95
N GLY A 67 -13.13 -8.39 -3.93
CA GLY A 67 -11.83 -8.04 -3.36
C GLY A 67 -11.70 -8.54 -1.93
N PRO A 68 -10.48 -8.73 -1.41
CA PRO A 68 -10.29 -9.16 -0.03
C PRO A 68 -10.87 -8.16 0.97
N SER A 69 -11.21 -8.63 2.17
CA SER A 69 -11.60 -7.75 3.27
C SER A 69 -10.51 -6.69 3.48
N GLY A 70 -10.89 -5.44 3.73
CA GLY A 70 -9.95 -4.31 3.85
C GLY A 70 -9.53 -3.66 2.52
N ALA A 71 -9.82 -4.25 1.34
CA ALA A 71 -9.41 -3.68 0.04
C ALA A 71 -10.02 -2.32 -0.34
N GLY A 72 -11.03 -1.86 0.40
CA GLY A 72 -11.73 -0.59 0.12
C GLY A 72 -12.88 -0.72 -0.88
N LYS A 73 -13.42 -1.92 -1.10
CA LYS A 73 -14.60 -2.18 -1.94
C LYS A 73 -15.80 -1.32 -1.55
N THR A 74 -16.18 -1.32 -0.27
CA THR A 74 -17.33 -0.57 0.24
C THR A 74 -17.16 0.93 -0.01
N VAL A 75 -15.97 1.49 0.28
CA VAL A 75 -15.63 2.90 -0.02
C VAL A 75 -15.69 3.19 -1.52
N PHE A 76 -15.21 2.26 -2.36
CA PHE A 76 -15.29 2.40 -3.81
C PHE A 76 -16.74 2.39 -4.32
N THR A 77 -17.58 1.49 -3.80
CA THR A 77 -19.00 1.40 -4.12
C THR A 77 -19.77 2.63 -3.64
N GLU A 78 -19.48 3.14 -2.44
CA GLU A 78 -20.05 4.39 -1.91
C GLU A 78 -19.69 5.59 -2.80
N LYS A 79 -18.45 5.68 -3.29
CA LYS A 79 -18.07 6.73 -4.26
C LYS A 79 -18.91 6.67 -5.53
N ILE A 80 -19.18 5.47 -6.04
CA ILE A 80 -20.02 5.29 -7.24
C ILE A 80 -21.48 5.68 -6.93
N LEU A 81 -22.02 5.26 -5.77
CA LEU A 81 -23.37 5.60 -5.34
C LEU A 81 -23.54 7.11 -5.18
N ASN A 82 -22.57 7.81 -4.59
CA ASN A 82 -22.61 9.27 -4.45
C ASN A 82 -22.60 9.99 -5.81
N PHE A 83 -21.93 9.42 -6.81
CA PHE A 83 -21.89 9.98 -8.17
C PHE A 83 -23.11 9.61 -9.01
N MET A 84 -23.69 8.42 -8.82
CA MET A 84 -24.93 7.96 -9.46
C MET A 84 -25.96 7.52 -8.40
N PRO A 85 -26.68 8.46 -7.76
CA PRO A 85 -27.60 8.16 -6.65
C PRO A 85 -28.76 7.22 -7.01
N SER A 86 -29.06 7.08 -8.29
CA SER A 86 -30.15 6.25 -8.81
C SER A 86 -29.83 4.75 -8.89
N ILE A 87 -28.61 4.31 -8.52
CA ILE A 87 -28.23 2.88 -8.49
C ILE A 87 -28.64 2.22 -7.17
N ALA A 88 -28.81 0.90 -7.20
CA ALA A 88 -29.00 0.10 -5.98
C ALA A 88 -27.70 -0.61 -5.59
N VAL A 89 -27.48 -0.79 -4.29
CA VAL A 89 -26.34 -1.55 -3.74
C VAL A 89 -26.85 -2.66 -2.84
N ILE A 90 -26.35 -3.87 -3.10
CA ILE A 90 -26.53 -5.08 -2.29
C ILE A 90 -25.16 -5.45 -1.72
N SER A 91 -24.98 -5.36 -0.41
CA SER A 91 -23.81 -5.92 0.27
C SER A 91 -24.07 -7.39 0.60
N MET A 92 -23.18 -8.27 0.15
CA MET A 92 -23.26 -9.70 0.43
C MET A 92 -23.07 -10.01 1.91
N ASP A 93 -22.41 -9.13 2.67
CA ASP A 93 -22.18 -9.33 4.10
C ASP A 93 -23.51 -9.43 4.87
N HIS A 94 -24.57 -8.78 4.36
CA HIS A 94 -25.91 -8.89 4.94
C HIS A 94 -26.58 -10.26 4.74
N TYR A 95 -26.11 -11.03 3.76
CA TYR A 95 -26.60 -12.38 3.45
C TYR A 95 -25.86 -13.46 4.24
N ASN A 96 -24.96 -13.09 5.15
CA ASN A 96 -24.31 -14.05 6.04
C ASN A 96 -25.33 -14.74 6.95
N ASP A 97 -25.07 -16.01 7.25
CA ASP A 97 -25.86 -16.88 8.12
C ASP A 97 -24.94 -17.59 9.10
N SER A 98 -24.91 -17.09 10.35
CA SER A 98 -23.99 -17.58 11.38
C SER A 98 -24.22 -19.02 11.79
N SER A 99 -25.41 -19.58 11.52
CA SER A 99 -25.68 -21.01 11.76
C SER A 99 -24.80 -21.93 10.89
N ARG A 100 -24.19 -21.39 9.84
CA ARG A 100 -23.32 -22.10 8.89
C ARG A 100 -21.83 -21.96 9.21
N ILE A 101 -21.48 -21.26 10.29
CA ILE A 101 -20.09 -21.10 10.71
C ILE A 101 -19.55 -22.44 11.18
N VAL A 102 -18.42 -22.85 10.61
CA VAL A 102 -17.66 -24.02 11.03
C VAL A 102 -16.33 -23.51 11.59
N ASP A 103 -15.95 -23.96 12.78
CA ASP A 103 -14.69 -23.64 13.46
C ASP A 103 -14.37 -22.13 13.56
N GLY A 104 -15.41 -21.28 13.69
CA GLY A 104 -15.24 -19.82 13.78
C GLY A 104 -14.76 -19.15 12.48
N ASN A 105 -14.85 -19.84 11.33
CA ASN A 105 -14.43 -19.30 10.04
C ASN A 105 -15.51 -18.41 9.40
N PHE A 106 -15.36 -17.09 9.57
CA PHE A 106 -16.23 -16.07 8.99
C PHE A 106 -15.94 -15.76 7.51
N ASP A 107 -14.92 -16.37 6.92
CA ASP A 107 -14.61 -16.24 5.50
C ASP A 107 -14.98 -17.51 4.72
N ASP A 108 -15.65 -18.49 5.34
CA ASP A 108 -16.17 -19.66 4.63
C ASP A 108 -17.21 -19.27 3.55
N PRO A 109 -17.06 -19.67 2.27
CA PRO A 109 -18.07 -19.44 1.25
C PRO A 109 -19.46 -19.97 1.63
N ARG A 110 -19.55 -20.97 2.52
CA ARG A 110 -20.82 -21.52 3.02
C ARG A 110 -21.55 -20.55 3.95
N LEU A 111 -20.88 -19.55 4.51
CA LEU A 111 -21.47 -18.53 5.35
C LEU A 111 -22.52 -17.70 4.60
N THR A 112 -22.27 -17.42 3.32
CA THR A 112 -23.20 -16.63 2.50
C THR A 112 -24.40 -17.47 2.08
N ASP A 113 -25.60 -16.97 2.39
CA ASP A 113 -26.87 -17.50 1.93
C ASP A 113 -27.14 -17.12 0.47
N TYR A 114 -26.53 -17.89 -0.42
CA TYR A 114 -26.69 -17.72 -1.88
C TYR A 114 -28.13 -17.94 -2.34
N ASP A 115 -28.92 -18.75 -1.63
CA ASP A 115 -30.30 -19.05 -2.02
C ASP A 115 -31.16 -17.79 -1.91
N THR A 116 -31.10 -17.11 -0.77
CA THR A 116 -31.80 -15.82 -0.56
C THR A 116 -31.23 -14.74 -1.49
N LEU A 117 -29.91 -14.68 -1.68
CA LEU A 117 -29.27 -13.70 -2.56
C LEU A 117 -29.72 -13.87 -4.02
N LEU A 118 -29.65 -15.09 -4.56
CA LEU A 118 -30.03 -15.38 -5.94
C LEU A 118 -31.52 -15.17 -6.17
N LYS A 119 -32.36 -15.53 -5.20
CA LYS A 119 -33.80 -15.23 -5.24
C LYS A 119 -34.03 -13.71 -5.38
N ASN A 120 -33.40 -12.91 -4.52
CA ASN A 120 -33.54 -11.45 -4.59
C ASN A 120 -33.03 -10.88 -5.92
N ILE A 121 -31.92 -11.42 -6.45
CA ILE A 121 -31.41 -11.02 -7.77
C ILE A 121 -32.42 -11.32 -8.88
N HIS A 122 -33.05 -12.50 -8.86
CA HIS A 122 -34.07 -12.88 -9.85
C HIS A 122 -35.34 -12.03 -9.72
N ASP A 123 -35.79 -11.76 -8.50
CA ASP A 123 -36.97 -10.91 -8.26
C ASP A 123 -36.73 -9.47 -8.73
N LEU A 124 -35.55 -8.90 -8.48
CA LEU A 124 -35.16 -7.59 -9.02
C LEU A 124 -35.14 -7.59 -10.56
N LYS A 125 -34.56 -8.63 -11.20
CA LYS A 125 -34.58 -8.78 -12.66
C LYS A 125 -36.00 -8.85 -13.22
N ALA A 126 -36.94 -9.41 -12.45
CA ALA A 126 -38.36 -9.49 -12.80
C ALA A 126 -39.13 -8.18 -12.48
N GLY A 127 -38.47 -7.12 -12.03
CA GLY A 127 -39.09 -5.84 -11.74
C GLY A 127 -39.81 -5.78 -10.38
N LYS A 128 -39.50 -6.69 -9.45
CA LYS A 128 -40.10 -6.74 -8.11
C LYS A 128 -39.15 -6.18 -7.05
N ALA A 129 -39.71 -5.48 -6.06
CA ALA A 129 -38.98 -5.10 -4.86
C ALA A 129 -38.60 -6.35 -4.04
N VAL A 130 -37.51 -6.27 -3.27
CA VAL A 130 -36.97 -7.39 -2.52
C VAL A 130 -36.62 -7.03 -1.08
N GLU A 131 -36.69 -8.00 -0.18
CA GLU A 131 -36.28 -7.84 1.21
C GLU A 131 -34.83 -8.26 1.39
N VAL A 132 -33.95 -7.28 1.56
CA VAL A 132 -32.53 -7.49 1.82
C VAL A 132 -32.34 -7.66 3.33
N PRO A 133 -31.77 -8.77 3.83
CA PRO A 133 -31.49 -8.93 5.25
C PRO A 133 -30.58 -7.83 5.78
N ILE A 134 -30.59 -7.62 7.10
CA ILE A 134 -29.65 -6.76 7.81
C ILE A 134 -28.89 -7.66 8.78
N TYR A 135 -27.58 -7.71 8.62
CA TYR A 135 -26.68 -8.50 9.47
C TYR A 135 -25.94 -7.60 10.45
N ASP A 136 -26.02 -7.92 11.74
CA ASP A 136 -25.22 -7.29 12.77
C ASP A 136 -23.99 -8.16 13.08
N PHE A 137 -22.81 -7.60 12.84
CA PHE A 137 -21.54 -8.26 13.10
C PHE A 137 -21.24 -8.41 14.59
N LYS A 138 -21.81 -7.55 15.46
CA LYS A 138 -21.58 -7.65 16.91
C LYS A 138 -22.32 -8.84 17.52
N SER A 139 -23.59 -9.00 17.18
CA SER A 139 -24.38 -10.16 17.59
C SER A 139 -24.16 -11.40 16.72
N SER A 140 -23.43 -11.27 15.60
CA SER A 140 -23.26 -12.31 14.59
C SER A 140 -24.60 -12.90 14.13
N SER A 141 -25.61 -12.06 13.88
CA SER A 141 -26.95 -12.53 13.53
C SER A 141 -27.70 -11.55 12.62
N ARG A 142 -28.74 -12.05 11.94
CA ARG A 142 -29.66 -11.19 11.17
C ARG A 142 -30.65 -10.52 12.12
N THR A 143 -30.73 -9.19 12.05
CA THR A 143 -31.54 -8.37 12.97
C THR A 143 -32.81 -7.81 12.33
N GLY A 144 -32.96 -7.94 11.01
CA GLY A 144 -34.14 -7.49 10.29
C GLY A 144 -33.97 -7.56 8.78
N TYR A 145 -34.85 -6.84 8.07
CA TYR A 145 -34.84 -6.71 6.61
C TYR A 145 -35.07 -5.25 6.23
N ARG A 146 -34.51 -4.84 5.08
CA ARG A 146 -34.84 -3.59 4.40
C ARG A 146 -35.40 -3.90 3.02
N THR A 147 -36.46 -3.20 2.65
CA THR A 147 -36.98 -3.24 1.27
C THR A 147 -36.01 -2.53 0.34
N LEU A 148 -35.67 -3.18 -0.78
CA LEU A 148 -34.90 -2.63 -1.88
C LEU A 148 -35.78 -2.58 -3.13
N GLU A 149 -36.10 -1.36 -3.55
CA GLU A 149 -36.83 -1.09 -4.77
C GLU A 149 -35.95 -1.31 -6.02
N VAL A 150 -36.60 -1.56 -7.15
CA VAL A 150 -35.91 -1.67 -8.44
C VAL A 150 -35.37 -0.29 -8.83
N PRO A 151 -34.04 -0.14 -9.03
CA PRO A 151 -33.45 1.16 -9.30
C PRO A 151 -33.85 1.70 -10.69
N SER A 152 -34.22 2.97 -10.77
CA SER A 152 -34.56 3.63 -12.04
C SER A 152 -33.36 3.71 -13.01
N SER A 153 -32.14 3.70 -12.50
CA SER A 153 -30.91 3.61 -13.31
C SER A 153 -30.74 2.28 -14.02
N ARG A 154 -31.52 1.26 -13.62
CA ARG A 154 -31.38 -0.14 -14.01
C ARG A 154 -30.06 -0.79 -13.58
N ILE A 155 -29.27 -0.16 -12.72
CA ILE A 155 -27.98 -0.69 -12.27
C ILE A 155 -28.08 -1.15 -10.81
N VAL A 156 -27.69 -2.39 -10.57
CA VAL A 156 -27.56 -2.98 -9.22
C VAL A 156 -26.11 -3.42 -9.02
N ILE A 157 -25.45 -2.88 -8.00
CA ILE A 157 -24.11 -3.30 -7.59
C ILE A 157 -24.24 -4.36 -6.49
N ILE A 158 -23.57 -5.49 -6.68
CA ILE A 158 -23.40 -6.53 -5.67
C ILE A 158 -21.95 -6.45 -5.18
N GLU A 159 -21.76 -6.08 -3.92
CA GLU A 159 -20.44 -5.90 -3.30
C GLU A 159 -20.20 -6.96 -2.22
N GLY A 160 -19.01 -7.54 -2.21
CA GLY A 160 -18.63 -8.50 -1.18
C GLY A 160 -17.37 -9.28 -1.55
N ILE A 161 -16.79 -9.98 -0.58
CA ILE A 161 -15.57 -10.78 -0.80
C ILE A 161 -15.76 -11.88 -1.87
N TYR A 162 -16.98 -12.40 -2.01
CA TYR A 162 -17.37 -13.44 -2.97
C TYR A 162 -18.28 -12.94 -4.11
N ALA A 163 -18.32 -11.63 -4.37
CA ALA A 163 -19.21 -11.07 -5.41
C ALA A 163 -18.88 -11.53 -6.83
N LEU A 164 -17.67 -12.06 -7.06
CA LEU A 164 -17.22 -12.62 -8.34
C LEU A 164 -17.23 -14.15 -8.38
N SER A 165 -17.82 -14.80 -7.36
CA SER A 165 -17.87 -16.26 -7.26
C SER A 165 -18.62 -16.91 -8.41
N GLU A 166 -18.30 -18.18 -8.66
CA GLU A 166 -18.92 -18.96 -9.73
C GLU A 166 -20.46 -18.96 -9.64
N LYS A 167 -21.01 -18.97 -8.43
CA LYS A 167 -22.45 -18.93 -8.17
C LYS A 167 -23.12 -17.64 -8.67
N LEU A 168 -22.40 -16.52 -8.68
CA LEU A 168 -22.92 -15.22 -9.15
C LEU A 168 -22.45 -14.87 -10.57
N ARG A 169 -21.31 -15.39 -11.00
CA ARG A 169 -20.61 -14.98 -12.23
C ARG A 169 -21.49 -14.96 -13.48
N SER A 170 -22.35 -15.98 -13.65
CA SER A 170 -23.26 -16.08 -14.80
C SER A 170 -24.36 -15.01 -14.80
N GLN A 171 -24.66 -14.43 -13.64
CA GLN A 171 -25.68 -13.39 -13.49
C GLN A 171 -25.13 -11.98 -13.76
N LEU A 172 -23.80 -11.79 -13.71
CA LEU A 172 -23.15 -10.49 -13.80
C LEU A 172 -22.92 -10.03 -15.25
N ASP A 173 -23.15 -8.74 -15.48
CA ASP A 173 -22.81 -8.06 -16.74
C ASP A 173 -21.42 -7.42 -16.67
N LEU A 174 -21.03 -6.95 -15.48
CA LEU A 174 -19.72 -6.37 -15.22
C LEU A 174 -19.09 -6.97 -13.96
N ARG A 175 -17.81 -7.33 -14.05
CA ARG A 175 -17.02 -7.86 -12.94
C ARG A 175 -15.86 -6.92 -12.66
N VAL A 176 -15.79 -6.39 -11.46
CA VAL A 176 -14.75 -5.45 -11.01
C VAL A 176 -14.05 -6.05 -9.81
N SER A 177 -12.72 -6.10 -9.83
CA SER A 177 -11.91 -6.44 -8.67
C SER A 177 -11.25 -5.18 -8.10
N VAL A 178 -11.26 -5.06 -6.77
CA VAL A 178 -10.57 -4.02 -6.02
C VAL A 178 -9.63 -4.71 -5.04
N ALA A 179 -8.33 -4.47 -5.17
CA ALA A 179 -7.31 -5.05 -4.29
C ALA A 179 -6.18 -4.03 -4.03
N GLY A 180 -5.65 -3.96 -2.82
CA GLY A 180 -4.50 -3.11 -2.47
C GLY A 180 -3.18 -3.85 -2.35
N GLY A 181 -3.20 -5.18 -2.55
CA GLY A 181 -2.14 -6.09 -2.16
C GLY A 181 -2.54 -6.81 -0.87
N VAL A 182 -2.35 -8.14 -0.84
CA VAL A 182 -2.86 -9.00 0.25
C VAL A 182 -2.39 -8.52 1.61
N HIS A 183 -1.14 -8.04 1.70
CA HIS A 183 -0.52 -7.50 2.92
C HIS A 183 -1.28 -6.31 3.51
N PHE A 184 -1.52 -5.28 2.71
CA PHE A 184 -2.17 -4.05 3.18
C PHE A 184 -3.65 -4.27 3.47
N ASP A 185 -4.30 -5.15 2.71
CA ASP A 185 -5.71 -5.45 2.89
C ASP A 185 -5.95 -6.23 4.20
N LEU A 186 -5.04 -7.15 4.55
CA LEU A 186 -5.03 -7.83 5.85
C LEU A 186 -4.83 -6.84 7.01
N VAL A 187 -3.87 -5.92 6.93
CA VAL A 187 -3.65 -4.90 7.98
C VAL A 187 -4.88 -4.01 8.18
N LYS A 188 -5.49 -3.56 7.08
CA LYS A 188 -6.72 -2.75 7.14
C LYS A 188 -7.84 -3.52 7.83
N ARG A 189 -7.96 -4.82 7.57
CA ARG A 189 -8.92 -5.68 8.27
C ARG A 189 -8.62 -5.74 9.77
N VAL A 190 -7.36 -5.98 10.17
CA VAL A 190 -6.97 -5.98 11.60
C VAL A 190 -7.42 -4.69 12.28
N MET A 191 -7.03 -3.55 11.72
CA MET A 191 -7.34 -2.25 12.31
C MET A 191 -8.84 -1.99 12.42
N ARG A 192 -9.59 -2.35 11.38
CA ARG A 192 -11.05 -2.21 11.34
C ARG A 192 -11.72 -3.08 12.40
N ASP A 193 -11.26 -4.31 12.56
CA ASP A 193 -11.88 -5.29 13.44
C ASP A 193 -11.54 -4.98 14.93
N ILE A 194 -10.32 -4.51 15.24
CA ILE A 194 -9.97 -3.93 16.56
C ILE A 194 -10.96 -2.83 16.97
N GLN A 195 -11.22 -1.88 16.06
CA GLN A 195 -12.14 -0.76 16.33
C GLN A 195 -13.60 -1.18 16.50
N ARG A 196 -14.02 -2.30 15.88
CA ARG A 196 -15.42 -2.74 15.86
C ARG A 196 -15.79 -3.71 16.98
N ALA A 197 -14.87 -4.59 17.35
CA ALA A 197 -15.16 -5.76 18.19
C ALA A 197 -14.50 -5.71 19.58
N GLY A 198 -13.59 -4.77 19.85
CA GLY A 198 -12.83 -4.77 21.11
C GLY A 198 -11.98 -6.04 21.30
N GLN A 199 -11.71 -6.76 20.21
CA GLN A 199 -10.90 -7.96 20.19
C GLN A 199 -9.42 -7.61 20.36
N GLU A 200 -8.69 -8.45 21.10
CA GLU A 200 -7.26 -8.28 21.28
C GLU A 200 -6.53 -8.49 19.94
N PRO A 201 -5.56 -7.63 19.57
CA PRO A 201 -4.91 -7.68 18.27
C PRO A 201 -4.25 -9.02 17.92
N GLU A 202 -3.80 -9.76 18.93
CA GLU A 202 -3.13 -11.06 18.78
C GLU A 202 -4.07 -12.13 18.19
N GLU A 203 -5.34 -12.14 18.62
CA GLU A 203 -6.36 -13.08 18.15
C GLU A 203 -6.68 -12.85 16.66
N ILE A 204 -6.73 -11.58 16.26
CA ILE A 204 -7.08 -11.17 14.89
C ILE A 204 -5.96 -11.57 13.91
N ILE A 205 -4.70 -11.49 14.33
CA ILE A 205 -3.56 -11.86 13.48
C ILE A 205 -3.47 -13.38 13.29
N ASN A 206 -3.71 -14.16 14.34
CA ASN A 206 -3.78 -15.62 14.23
C ASN A 206 -4.92 -16.04 13.29
N GLN A 207 -6.11 -15.43 13.45
CA GLN A 207 -7.25 -15.64 12.55
C GLN A 207 -6.91 -15.30 11.09
N ILE A 208 -6.11 -14.26 10.86
CA ILE A 208 -5.69 -13.87 9.52
C ILE A 208 -4.83 -14.93 8.83
N SER A 209 -3.84 -15.48 9.53
CA SER A 209 -2.95 -16.48 8.93
C SER A 209 -3.57 -17.85 8.81
N GLU A 210 -4.33 -18.28 9.83
CA GLU A 210 -4.86 -19.65 9.91
C GLU A 210 -6.19 -19.79 9.17
N THR A 211 -6.95 -18.70 9.03
CA THR A 211 -8.30 -18.74 8.47
C THR A 211 -8.45 -17.84 7.25
N VAL A 212 -8.23 -16.54 7.38
CA VAL A 212 -8.56 -15.57 6.30
C VAL A 212 -7.77 -15.84 5.02
N TYR A 213 -6.46 -16.07 5.13
CA TYR A 213 -5.63 -16.22 3.94
C TYR A 213 -5.86 -17.53 3.18
N PRO A 214 -5.93 -18.72 3.83
CA PRO A 214 -6.30 -19.95 3.13
C PRO A 214 -7.59 -19.78 2.32
N MET A 215 -8.59 -19.11 2.91
CA MET A 215 -9.86 -18.82 2.23
C MET A 215 -9.71 -17.83 1.07
N TYR A 216 -8.86 -16.81 1.24
CA TYR A 216 -8.52 -15.89 0.16
C TYR A 216 -7.88 -16.62 -1.02
N LYS A 217 -6.84 -17.42 -0.79
CA LYS A 217 -6.13 -18.15 -1.86
C LYS A 217 -6.99 -19.21 -2.53
N ALA A 218 -7.78 -19.94 -1.75
CA ALA A 218 -8.60 -21.03 -2.27
C ALA A 218 -9.78 -20.53 -3.11
N PHE A 219 -10.41 -19.42 -2.70
CA PHE A 219 -11.70 -19.01 -3.28
C PHE A 219 -11.70 -17.58 -3.84
N ILE A 220 -11.15 -16.60 -3.12
CA ILE A 220 -11.27 -15.20 -3.53
C ILE A 220 -10.32 -14.87 -4.69
N GLU A 221 -9.02 -15.19 -4.57
CA GLU A 221 -8.00 -14.84 -5.57
C GLU A 221 -8.32 -15.40 -6.97
N PRO A 222 -8.72 -16.67 -7.14
CA PRO A 222 -9.13 -17.20 -8.44
C PRO A 222 -10.31 -16.42 -9.04
N ASP A 223 -11.29 -16.04 -8.22
CA ASP A 223 -12.46 -15.29 -8.67
C ASP A 223 -12.10 -13.87 -9.15
N LEU A 224 -11.15 -13.19 -8.48
CA LEU A 224 -10.68 -11.86 -8.87
C LEU A 224 -9.98 -11.85 -10.22
N GLN A 225 -9.34 -12.94 -10.62
CA GLN A 225 -8.72 -13.05 -11.96
C GLN A 225 -9.75 -13.00 -13.09
N THR A 226 -11.01 -13.30 -12.78
CA THR A 226 -12.10 -13.28 -13.76
C THR A 226 -12.67 -11.87 -14.01
N ALA A 227 -12.19 -10.85 -13.31
CA ALA A 227 -12.66 -9.48 -13.44
C ALA A 227 -12.40 -8.88 -14.84
N HIS A 228 -13.36 -8.12 -15.35
CA HIS A 228 -13.18 -7.32 -16.57
C HIS A 228 -12.34 -6.07 -16.29
N ILE A 229 -12.45 -5.50 -15.09
CA ILE A 229 -11.73 -4.31 -14.66
C ILE A 229 -11.02 -4.62 -13.35
N LYS A 230 -9.69 -4.49 -13.32
CA LYS A 230 -8.87 -4.70 -12.13
C LYS A 230 -8.41 -3.36 -11.57
N ILE A 231 -8.74 -3.09 -10.31
CA ILE A 231 -8.43 -1.83 -9.63
C ILE A 231 -7.44 -2.09 -8.49
N ILE A 232 -6.30 -1.41 -8.54
CA ILE A 232 -5.31 -1.39 -7.47
C ILE A 232 -5.57 -0.18 -6.56
N ASN A 233 -5.90 -0.49 -5.31
CA ASN A 233 -6.07 0.51 -4.25
C ASN A 233 -4.82 0.61 -3.38
N LYS A 234 -3.90 1.50 -3.75
CA LYS A 234 -2.68 1.79 -2.99
C LYS A 234 -2.91 2.57 -1.69
N PHE A 235 -4.16 2.68 -1.20
CA PHE A 235 -4.44 3.38 0.05
C PHE A 235 -3.63 2.76 1.17
N ASN A 236 -2.80 3.60 1.79
CA ASN A 236 -1.95 3.25 2.90
C ASN A 236 -2.70 3.50 4.22
N PRO A 237 -3.03 2.44 5.01
CA PRO A 237 -3.71 2.61 6.29
C PRO A 237 -2.89 3.38 7.33
N PHE A 238 -1.59 3.56 7.10
CA PHE A 238 -0.68 4.26 8.01
C PHE A 238 -0.77 5.79 7.90
N THR A 239 -1.43 6.33 6.88
CA THR A 239 -1.57 7.79 6.63
C THR A 239 -2.35 8.57 7.69
N GLY A 240 -2.79 7.90 8.77
CA GLY A 240 -3.49 8.52 9.90
C GLY A 240 -2.98 8.12 11.29
N PHE A 241 -1.88 7.37 11.43
CA PHE A 241 -1.34 7.05 12.76
C PHE A 241 -0.64 8.28 13.35
N GLN A 242 -1.27 8.85 14.38
CA GLN A 242 -1.02 10.17 14.96
C GLN A 242 0.32 10.34 15.72
N SER A 243 1.30 9.44 15.56
CA SER A 243 2.63 9.62 16.19
C SER A 243 3.76 8.92 15.43
N PRO A 244 4.23 9.49 14.30
CA PRO A 244 5.42 8.97 13.64
C PRO A 244 6.63 8.99 14.59
N THR A 245 7.47 7.96 14.54
CA THR A 245 8.78 8.00 15.21
C THR A 245 9.79 8.63 14.27
N TYR A 246 10.41 9.71 14.69
CA TYR A 246 11.52 10.35 14.00
C TYR A 246 12.83 9.70 14.44
N ILE A 247 13.65 9.26 13.48
CA ILE A 247 14.89 8.54 13.74
C ILE A 247 16.05 9.24 13.03
N LEU A 248 17.08 9.61 13.78
CA LEU A 248 18.38 10.00 13.25
C LEU A 248 19.36 8.87 13.49
N LYS A 249 19.98 8.38 12.42
CA LYS A 249 20.96 7.30 12.45
C LYS A 249 22.32 7.81 12.02
N SER A 250 23.38 7.40 12.72
CA SER A 250 24.77 7.76 12.40
C SER A 250 25.69 6.55 12.58
N SER A 251 26.79 6.51 11.84
CA SER A 251 27.87 5.54 12.04
C SER A 251 29.02 6.09 12.88
N ARG A 252 28.88 7.31 13.44
CA ARG A 252 29.86 7.86 14.40
C ARG A 252 29.82 7.06 15.70
N ASN A 253 30.99 6.86 16.29
CA ASN A 253 31.12 6.27 17.61
C ASN A 253 30.83 7.33 18.66
N VAL A 254 29.98 6.99 19.62
CA VAL A 254 29.61 7.82 20.77
C VAL A 254 29.84 6.97 22.02
N THR A 255 30.43 7.55 23.05
CA THR A 255 30.65 6.82 24.31
C THR A 255 29.40 6.84 25.19
N VAL A 256 29.27 5.86 26.08
CA VAL A 256 28.16 5.80 27.03
C VAL A 256 28.07 7.08 27.88
N ASP A 257 29.21 7.62 28.31
CA ASP A 257 29.26 8.85 29.12
C ASP A 257 28.71 10.07 28.37
N GLN A 258 28.96 10.18 27.06
CA GLN A 258 28.39 11.24 26.23
C GLN A 258 26.87 11.12 26.12
N ILE A 259 26.35 9.90 26.02
CA ILE A 259 24.90 9.66 26.00
C ILE A 259 24.28 10.04 27.33
N LYS A 260 24.86 9.58 28.45
CA LYS A 260 24.39 9.92 29.79
C LYS A 260 24.36 11.42 30.04
N ALA A 261 25.35 12.16 29.54
CA ALA A 261 25.40 13.62 29.65
C ALA A 261 24.37 14.35 28.77
N ALA A 262 23.89 13.72 27.69
CA ALA A 262 22.92 14.31 26.76
C ALA A 262 21.45 14.00 27.10
N MET A 263 21.18 13.07 28.03
CA MET A 263 19.83 12.76 28.50
C MET A 263 19.33 13.84 29.47
N PHE A 264 18.03 14.17 29.42
CA PHE A 264 17.46 15.31 30.16
C PHE A 264 16.94 14.96 31.57
N GLU A 265 16.50 13.72 31.80
CA GLU A 265 15.80 13.27 33.02
C GLU A 265 16.33 11.91 33.50
N GLU A 266 15.72 11.33 34.56
CA GLU A 266 15.96 9.93 34.94
C GLU A 266 15.69 9.02 33.73
N TYR A 267 16.75 8.36 33.24
CA TYR A 267 16.68 7.49 32.08
C TYR A 267 16.76 6.03 32.50
N THR A 268 16.18 5.17 31.67
CA THR A 268 16.32 3.72 31.76
C THR A 268 17.47 3.25 30.87
N GLU A 269 18.42 2.50 31.45
CA GLU A 269 19.54 1.89 30.74
C GLU A 269 19.30 0.38 30.66
N THR A 270 19.20 -0.14 29.44
CA THR A 270 18.97 -1.59 29.21
C THR A 270 19.77 -2.08 28.03
N THR A 271 20.17 -3.35 28.07
CA THR A 271 20.75 -4.06 26.92
C THR A 271 19.72 -5.03 26.37
N GLU A 272 19.49 -5.00 25.07
CA GLU A 272 18.55 -5.90 24.40
C GLU A 272 19.22 -6.61 23.20
N GLN A 273 18.84 -7.87 22.98
CA GLN A 273 19.15 -8.59 21.74
C GLN A 273 17.87 -8.74 20.94
N THR A 274 17.92 -8.32 19.67
CA THR A 274 16.78 -8.35 18.76
C THR A 274 17.13 -9.09 17.48
N TYR A 275 16.21 -9.94 17.04
CA TYR A 275 16.30 -10.67 15.78
C TYR A 275 15.14 -10.21 14.89
N ASP A 276 15.44 -9.48 13.84
CA ASP A 276 14.46 -9.00 12.89
C ASP A 276 14.48 -9.87 11.63
N ILE A 277 13.37 -10.57 11.38
CA ILE A 277 13.16 -11.36 10.16
C ILE A 277 12.36 -10.47 9.20
N TYR A 278 13.00 -10.11 8.09
CA TYR A 278 12.35 -9.36 7.00
C TYR A 278 11.77 -10.35 6.00
N LEU A 279 10.46 -10.35 5.88
CA LEU A 279 9.68 -11.19 4.99
C LEU A 279 9.29 -10.38 3.75
N LEU A 280 9.64 -10.92 2.59
CA LEU A 280 9.24 -10.39 1.29
C LEU A 280 7.85 -10.92 0.93
N PRO A 281 6.90 -10.02 0.64
CA PRO A 281 5.61 -10.37 0.04
C PRO A 281 5.70 -11.28 -1.21
N PRO A 282 4.78 -12.25 -1.41
CA PRO A 282 4.68 -13.00 -2.65
C PRO A 282 4.44 -12.08 -3.86
N GLY A 283 5.25 -12.27 -4.91
CA GLY A 283 5.12 -11.52 -6.17
C GLY A 283 5.80 -10.15 -6.18
N GLU A 284 6.37 -9.71 -5.05
CA GLU A 284 7.26 -8.54 -5.01
C GLU A 284 8.70 -8.97 -5.32
N ASP A 285 9.44 -8.07 -5.96
CA ASP A 285 10.84 -8.28 -6.30
C ASP A 285 11.76 -7.88 -5.12
N PRO A 286 12.71 -8.73 -4.68
CA PRO A 286 13.57 -8.45 -3.53
C PRO A 286 14.42 -7.18 -3.66
N GLU A 287 14.72 -6.70 -4.88
CA GLU A 287 15.57 -5.53 -5.10
C GLU A 287 14.78 -4.22 -5.09
N SER A 288 13.52 -4.25 -5.53
CA SER A 288 12.64 -3.08 -5.62
C SER A 288 11.59 -2.99 -4.50
N CYS A 289 11.41 -4.05 -3.71
CA CYS A 289 10.44 -4.07 -2.62
C CYS A 289 10.78 -3.04 -1.53
N GLN A 290 9.82 -2.16 -1.24
CA GLN A 290 9.92 -1.16 -0.17
C GLN A 290 9.08 -1.53 1.07
N SER A 291 8.21 -2.53 0.95
CA SER A 291 7.17 -2.87 1.94
C SER A 291 7.41 -4.24 2.57
N TYR A 292 8.58 -4.45 3.18
CA TYR A 292 8.87 -5.68 3.92
C TYR A 292 7.97 -5.83 5.14
N LEU A 293 7.49 -7.04 5.38
CA LEU A 293 6.88 -7.39 6.65
C LEU A 293 7.99 -7.77 7.63
N ARG A 294 8.05 -7.12 8.78
CA ARG A 294 9.13 -7.34 9.75
C ARG A 294 8.58 -8.10 10.95
N MET A 295 9.16 -9.26 11.25
CA MET A 295 8.88 -9.98 12.49
C MET A 295 10.09 -9.89 13.41
N ARG A 296 9.93 -9.25 14.57
CA ARG A 296 10.98 -9.08 15.57
C ARG A 296 10.82 -10.10 16.69
N ASN A 297 11.86 -10.86 16.99
CA ASN A 297 11.99 -11.58 18.25
C ASN A 297 12.82 -10.75 19.23
N ARG A 298 12.28 -10.55 20.44
CA ARG A 298 12.99 -10.03 21.61
C ARG A 298 12.69 -10.95 22.78
N ASP A 299 13.73 -11.57 23.34
CA ASP A 299 13.64 -12.44 24.53
C ASP A 299 12.57 -13.55 24.43
N GLY A 300 12.40 -14.13 23.24
CA GLY A 300 11.43 -15.19 22.98
C GLY A 300 10.02 -14.71 22.63
N LYS A 301 9.74 -13.42 22.76
CA LYS A 301 8.48 -12.80 22.31
C LYS A 301 8.61 -12.33 20.88
N TYR A 302 7.70 -12.78 20.02
CA TYR A 302 7.65 -12.38 18.63
C TYR A 302 6.68 -11.23 18.46
N ASN A 303 7.10 -10.22 17.72
CA ASN A 303 6.32 -9.04 17.44
C ASN A 303 6.27 -8.84 15.93
N LEU A 304 5.07 -8.84 15.36
CA LEU A 304 4.88 -8.48 13.96
C LEU A 304 4.78 -6.96 13.84
N MET A 305 5.61 -6.39 12.98
CA MET A 305 5.72 -4.96 12.76
C MET A 305 5.32 -4.63 11.33
N PHE A 306 4.34 -3.74 11.21
CA PHE A 306 4.01 -3.09 9.96
C PHE A 306 4.60 -1.69 10.00
N GLU A 307 5.61 -1.44 9.16
CA GLU A 307 6.36 -0.20 9.12
C GLU A 307 6.41 0.29 7.66
N GLU A 308 6.10 1.57 7.44
CA GLU A 308 6.42 2.24 6.18
C GLU A 308 7.45 3.32 6.47
N TRP A 309 8.47 3.41 5.63
CA TRP A 309 9.57 4.33 5.84
C TRP A 309 9.41 5.51 4.91
N VAL A 310 9.26 6.70 5.48
CA VAL A 310 9.34 7.95 4.74
C VAL A 310 10.67 8.60 5.07
N THR A 311 11.48 8.89 4.06
CA THR A 311 12.74 9.60 4.26
C THR A 311 12.52 11.10 4.06
N ASP A 312 12.74 11.87 5.11
CA ASP A 312 12.79 13.34 5.07
C ASP A 312 14.16 13.76 5.61
N SER A 313 15.16 13.75 4.71
CA SER A 313 16.56 13.91 5.06
C SER A 313 16.79 15.11 6.00
N PRO A 314 17.45 14.93 7.16
CA PRO A 314 18.23 13.76 7.59
C PRO A 314 17.45 12.65 8.31
N PHE A 315 16.14 12.80 8.51
CA PHE A 315 15.30 11.88 9.27
C PHE A 315 14.85 10.67 8.47
N VAL A 316 14.81 9.54 9.15
CA VAL A 316 13.97 8.39 8.79
C VAL A 316 12.71 8.48 9.64
N ILE A 317 11.56 8.62 8.99
CA ILE A 317 10.25 8.70 9.63
C ILE A 317 9.60 7.31 9.54
N SER A 318 9.20 6.77 10.69
CA SER A 318 8.64 5.43 10.81
C SER A 318 7.30 5.47 11.54
N PRO A 319 6.17 5.64 10.82
CA PRO A 319 4.87 5.18 11.30
C PRO A 319 4.91 3.64 11.40
N ARG A 320 4.61 3.11 12.60
CA ARG A 320 4.62 1.68 12.85
C ARG A 320 3.46 1.22 13.69
N ILE A 321 2.99 0.02 13.43
CA ILE A 321 2.11 -0.75 14.33
C ILE A 321 2.82 -2.05 14.65
N THR A 322 2.81 -2.41 15.93
CA THR A 322 3.44 -3.62 16.44
C THR A 322 2.41 -4.45 17.19
N PHE A 323 2.45 -5.77 16.98
CA PHE A 323 1.58 -6.72 17.66
C PHE A 323 2.41 -7.90 18.16
N GLU A 324 2.20 -8.35 19.39
CA GLU A 324 2.78 -9.60 19.86
C GLU A 324 2.08 -10.77 19.15
N VAL A 325 2.85 -11.77 18.71
CA VAL A 325 2.39 -12.86 17.86
C VAL A 325 3.04 -14.19 18.24
N SER A 326 2.39 -15.29 17.90
CA SER A 326 2.93 -16.64 18.06
C SER A 326 3.99 -16.95 17.00
N VAL A 327 4.98 -17.80 17.34
CA VAL A 327 6.00 -18.30 16.39
C VAL A 327 5.37 -19.03 15.20
N ARG A 328 4.19 -19.64 15.41
CA ARG A 328 3.45 -20.36 14.36
C ARG A 328 3.07 -19.46 13.19
N LEU A 329 2.90 -18.16 13.45
CA LEU A 329 2.58 -17.17 12.43
C LEU A 329 3.64 -17.12 11.32
N LEU A 330 4.92 -17.30 11.65
CA LEU A 330 5.98 -17.34 10.64
C LEU A 330 5.76 -18.49 9.65
N GLY A 331 5.41 -19.69 10.15
CA GLY A 331 5.08 -20.83 9.32
C GLY A 331 3.86 -20.57 8.44
N GLY A 332 2.84 -19.90 9.00
CA GLY A 332 1.71 -19.38 8.25
C GLY A 332 2.16 -18.47 7.11
N LEU A 333 2.88 -17.38 7.42
CA LEU A 333 3.41 -16.41 6.45
C LEU A 333 4.24 -17.07 5.34
N MET A 334 5.06 -18.06 5.66
CA MET A 334 5.81 -18.82 4.65
C MET A 334 4.90 -19.66 3.74
N ALA A 335 3.86 -20.29 4.28
CA ALA A 335 2.83 -20.95 3.49
C ALA A 335 2.03 -19.95 2.63
N LEU A 336 1.97 -18.68 3.04
CA LEU A 336 1.42 -17.59 2.23
C LEU A 336 2.36 -17.14 1.10
N GLY A 337 3.49 -17.83 0.89
CA GLY A 337 4.45 -17.50 -0.17
C GLY A 337 5.37 -16.33 0.17
N TYR A 338 5.40 -15.88 1.42
CA TYR A 338 6.43 -14.95 1.84
C TYR A 338 7.76 -15.68 1.92
N THR A 339 8.81 -15.00 1.49
CA THR A 339 10.17 -15.51 1.58
C THR A 339 10.96 -14.68 2.57
N ILE A 340 11.91 -15.30 3.26
CA ILE A 340 12.82 -14.56 4.16
C ILE A 340 13.85 -13.85 3.28
N ALA A 341 13.76 -12.53 3.21
CA ALA A 341 14.70 -11.70 2.46
C ALA A 341 16.01 -11.49 3.21
N ALA A 342 15.90 -11.26 4.53
CA ALA A 342 17.04 -11.09 5.41
C ALA A 342 16.65 -11.38 6.86
N ILE A 343 17.61 -11.86 7.64
CA ILE A 343 17.54 -11.90 9.09
C ILE A 343 18.62 -10.94 9.59
N LEU A 344 18.22 -9.97 10.39
CA LEU A 344 19.09 -8.99 11.03
C LEU A 344 19.19 -9.32 12.51
N LYS A 345 20.41 -9.49 13.01
CA LYS A 345 20.69 -9.72 14.42
C LYS A 345 21.37 -8.48 14.98
N ARG A 346 20.76 -7.93 16.02
CA ARG A 346 21.15 -6.64 16.57
C ARG A 346 21.23 -6.70 18.08
N SER A 347 22.39 -6.31 18.59
CA SER A 347 22.63 -6.08 20.00
C SER A 347 22.59 -4.58 20.25
N SER A 348 21.67 -4.13 21.10
CA SER A 348 21.44 -2.72 21.35
C SER A 348 21.71 -2.39 22.81
N HIS A 349 22.49 -1.33 23.04
CA HIS A 349 22.55 -0.66 24.34
C HIS A 349 21.63 0.55 24.28
N VAL A 350 20.56 0.55 25.08
CA VAL A 350 19.42 1.46 24.99
C VAL A 350 19.37 2.36 26.22
N PHE A 351 19.28 3.66 25.96
CA PHE A 351 19.04 4.71 26.94
C PHE A 351 17.72 5.37 26.56
N SER A 352 16.72 5.33 27.44
CA SER A 352 15.39 5.87 27.12
C SER A 352 14.82 6.66 28.28
N ASP A 353 14.28 7.84 27.97
CA ASP A 353 13.40 8.62 28.83
C ASP A 353 12.00 8.73 28.16
N GLU A 354 11.12 9.59 28.68
CA GLU A 354 9.77 9.78 28.13
C GLU A 354 9.73 10.43 26.74
N ARG A 355 10.78 11.17 26.35
CA ARG A 355 10.80 12.02 25.14
C ARG A 355 11.68 11.44 24.03
N VAL A 356 12.82 10.86 24.40
CA VAL A 356 13.86 10.39 23.48
C VAL A 356 14.41 9.02 23.89
N CYS A 357 14.81 8.25 22.88
CA CYS A 357 15.49 6.99 23.03
C CYS A 357 16.77 7.00 22.19
N VAL A 358 17.92 6.83 22.85
CA VAL A 358 19.23 6.71 22.21
C VAL A 358 19.67 5.25 22.26
N LYS A 359 20.07 4.70 21.11
CA LYS A 359 20.52 3.31 20.98
C LYS A 359 21.91 3.25 20.36
N ILE A 360 22.81 2.50 20.98
CA ILE A 360 24.04 2.02 20.34
C ILE A 360 23.75 0.61 19.82
N ASP A 361 23.59 0.50 18.51
CA ASP A 361 23.24 -0.74 17.82
C ASP A 361 24.49 -1.37 17.20
N TRP A 362 24.80 -2.60 17.58
CA TRP A 362 25.73 -3.46 16.85
C TRP A 362 24.98 -4.39 15.91
N LEU A 363 25.29 -4.33 14.61
CA LEU A 363 24.68 -5.19 13.60
C LEU A 363 25.68 -6.26 13.16
N GLU A 364 25.32 -7.53 13.38
CA GLU A 364 26.20 -8.67 13.06
C GLU A 364 26.46 -8.80 11.55
N GLN A 365 25.42 -8.60 10.73
CA GLN A 365 25.45 -8.77 9.28
C GLN A 365 26.34 -7.73 8.57
N LEU A 366 26.46 -6.54 9.14
CA LEU A 366 27.29 -5.45 8.60
C LEU A 366 28.64 -5.34 9.33
N ASN A 367 28.80 -6.04 10.47
CA ASN A 367 29.94 -5.95 11.38
C ASN A 367 30.27 -4.49 11.78
N ARG A 368 29.24 -3.70 12.11
CA ARG A 368 29.35 -2.24 12.36
C ARG A 368 28.45 -1.76 13.49
N HIS A 369 28.91 -0.71 14.18
CA HIS A 369 28.12 0.05 15.15
C HIS A 369 27.37 1.19 14.47
N TYR A 370 26.17 1.46 14.96
CA TYR A 370 25.36 2.62 14.63
C TYR A 370 24.81 3.24 15.90
N VAL A 371 24.67 4.55 15.90
CA VAL A 371 23.94 5.29 16.93
C VAL A 371 22.62 5.75 16.35
N GLN A 372 21.53 5.48 17.06
CA GLN A 372 20.19 5.94 16.71
C GLN A 372 19.64 6.84 17.80
N VAL A 373 19.12 8.00 17.42
CA VAL A 373 18.31 8.86 18.29
C VAL A 373 16.88 8.82 17.76
N GLN A 374 15.94 8.37 18.59
CA GLN A 374 14.53 8.17 18.23
C GLN A 374 13.62 8.96 19.16
N GLY A 375 12.51 9.48 18.64
CA GLY A 375 11.52 10.17 19.46
C GLY A 375 10.28 10.57 18.67
N ARG A 376 9.26 11.08 19.38
CA ARG A 376 8.01 11.57 18.77
C ARG A 376 8.07 13.03 18.35
N ASP A 377 8.98 13.80 18.94
CA ASP A 377 9.22 15.21 18.60
C ASP A 377 10.51 15.34 17.78
N ARG A 378 10.36 15.84 16.55
CA ARG A 378 11.47 16.07 15.62
C ARG A 378 12.52 17.03 16.17
N LEU A 379 12.11 18.07 16.91
CA LEU A 379 13.01 19.09 17.45
C LEU A 379 13.86 18.52 18.59
N VAL A 380 13.25 17.73 19.48
CA VAL A 380 13.94 17.06 20.58
C VAL A 380 14.97 16.06 20.04
N VAL A 381 14.57 15.23 19.06
CA VAL A 381 15.48 14.25 18.43
C VAL A 381 16.67 14.95 17.77
N LYS A 382 16.44 16.09 17.09
CA LYS A 382 17.51 16.89 16.48
C LYS A 382 18.47 17.40 17.55
N TYR A 383 17.94 18.05 18.59
CA TYR A 383 18.74 18.63 19.67
C TYR A 383 19.64 17.59 20.34
N VAL A 384 19.11 16.42 20.70
CA VAL A 384 19.91 15.35 21.33
C VAL A 384 20.98 14.84 20.38
N ALA A 385 20.65 14.68 19.10
CA ALA A 385 21.65 14.27 18.09
C ALA A 385 22.75 15.33 17.89
N GLU A 386 22.45 16.61 18.05
CA GLU A 386 23.43 17.70 18.03
C GLU A 386 24.35 17.66 19.25
N GLN A 387 23.80 17.42 20.45
CA GLN A 387 24.59 17.25 21.68
C GLN A 387 25.54 16.04 21.60
N LEU A 388 25.12 14.97 20.91
CA LEU A 388 25.96 13.80 20.66
C LEU A 388 26.95 13.99 19.50
N GLY A 389 26.99 15.17 18.88
CA GLY A 389 27.90 15.49 17.78
C GLY A 389 27.67 14.63 16.54
N LEU A 390 26.42 14.27 16.23
CA LEU A 390 26.06 13.42 15.08
C LEU A 390 25.85 14.22 13.78
N GLU A 391 25.98 15.55 13.83
CA GLU A 391 25.76 16.42 12.67
C GLU A 391 26.72 16.10 11.52
N GLY A 392 26.16 16.08 10.30
CA GLY A 392 26.89 15.81 9.07
C GLY A 392 27.20 14.32 8.80
N SER A 393 26.87 13.42 9.72
CA SER A 393 27.08 11.97 9.56
C SER A 393 25.78 11.16 9.56
N TYR A 394 24.64 11.81 9.28
CA TYR A 394 23.34 11.14 9.26
C TYR A 394 23.21 10.20 8.06
N ILE A 395 22.64 9.03 8.31
CA ILE A 395 22.39 7.98 7.32
C ILE A 395 20.87 7.82 7.18
N PRO A 396 20.24 8.49 6.20
CA PRO A 396 18.79 8.48 5.99
C PRO A 396 18.35 7.23 5.23
N ARG A 397 18.80 6.07 5.69
CA ARG A 397 18.46 4.74 5.14
C ARG A 397 18.10 3.81 6.28
N THR A 398 17.25 2.82 6.05
CA THR A 398 16.95 1.78 7.02
C THR A 398 18.12 0.80 7.16
N TYR A 399 18.04 -0.17 8.08
CA TYR A 399 19.08 -1.21 8.18
C TYR A 399 18.98 -2.24 7.04
N ILE A 400 17.77 -2.58 6.59
CA ILE A 400 17.58 -3.51 5.48
C ILE A 400 18.16 -2.94 4.18
N GLU A 401 17.96 -1.65 3.91
CA GLU A 401 18.56 -0.97 2.75
C GLU A 401 20.09 -0.98 2.80
N GLN A 402 20.69 -0.88 4.00
CA GLN A 402 22.15 -0.97 4.16
C GLN A 402 22.67 -2.38 3.84
N ILE A 403 21.97 -3.41 4.31
CA ILE A 403 22.31 -4.81 3.99
C ILE A 403 22.19 -5.07 2.49
N GLN A 404 21.10 -4.62 1.85
CA GLN A 404 20.92 -4.77 0.42
C GLN A 404 22.01 -4.06 -0.39
N LEU A 405 22.36 -2.83 0.00
CA LEU A 405 23.44 -2.10 -0.64
C LEU A 405 24.78 -2.83 -0.52
N GLU A 406 25.11 -3.36 0.67
CA GLU A 406 26.37 -4.06 0.87
C GLU A 406 26.42 -5.38 0.08
N LYS A 407 25.30 -6.11 -0.01
CA LYS A 407 25.17 -7.26 -0.92
C LYS A 407 25.43 -6.89 -2.37
N LEU A 408 24.74 -5.87 -2.88
CA LEU A 408 24.91 -5.38 -4.26
C LEU A 408 26.35 -4.92 -4.53
N VAL A 409 26.98 -4.22 -3.58
CA VAL A 409 28.38 -3.81 -3.71
C VAL A 409 29.31 -5.02 -3.79
N ASN A 410 29.11 -6.03 -2.95
CA ASN A 410 29.91 -7.25 -2.97
C ASN A 410 29.74 -8.02 -4.27
N GLU A 411 28.53 -8.08 -4.83
CA GLU A 411 28.26 -8.71 -6.13
C GLU A 411 28.96 -7.98 -7.28
N VAL A 412 28.92 -6.64 -7.29
CA VAL A 412 29.65 -5.83 -8.28
C VAL A 412 31.16 -6.02 -8.13
N MET A 413 31.68 -6.10 -6.91
CA MET A 413 33.12 -6.33 -6.65
C MET A 413 33.59 -7.74 -7.02
N ALA A 414 32.68 -8.72 -7.06
CA ALA A 414 32.93 -10.10 -7.47
C ALA A 414 32.96 -10.31 -9.00
N LEU A 415 32.94 -9.22 -9.79
CA LEU A 415 33.10 -9.27 -11.25
C LEU A 415 34.32 -10.12 -11.66
N PRO A 416 34.17 -11.02 -12.67
CA PRO A 416 35.26 -11.83 -13.19
C PRO A 416 36.46 -10.98 -13.61
N ASP A 417 37.68 -11.48 -13.39
CA ASP A 417 38.93 -10.74 -13.61
C ASP A 417 39.10 -10.23 -15.06
N ASP A 418 38.44 -10.86 -16.02
CA ASP A 418 38.37 -10.47 -17.44
C ASP A 418 37.67 -9.12 -17.68
N LEU A 419 36.77 -8.70 -16.78
CA LEU A 419 36.09 -7.39 -16.84
C LEU A 419 36.86 -6.31 -16.07
N LYS A 420 37.58 -6.67 -15.00
CA LYS A 420 38.45 -5.75 -14.24
C LYS A 420 39.59 -5.20 -15.10
N THR A 421 40.19 -6.06 -15.92
CA THR A 421 41.27 -5.69 -16.85
C THR A 421 40.79 -4.82 -18.02
N LYS A 422 39.54 -4.99 -18.49
CA LYS A 422 38.95 -4.15 -19.56
C LYS A 422 38.45 -2.78 -19.10
N LEU A 423 38.18 -2.62 -17.81
CA LEU A 423 37.60 -1.40 -17.25
C LEU A 423 38.63 -0.44 -16.63
N SER A 424 39.93 -0.80 -16.64
CA SER A 424 41.04 0.03 -16.14
C SER A 424 40.69 0.78 -14.85
N LEU A 425 40.34 0.03 -13.80
CA LEU A 425 40.06 0.60 -12.49
C LEU A 425 41.38 0.63 -11.71
N ASP A 426 41.86 1.84 -11.38
CA ASP A 426 43.05 2.04 -10.53
C ASP A 426 42.89 1.29 -9.20
N GLU A 427 43.84 0.39 -8.89
CA GLU A 427 43.85 -0.42 -7.67
C GLU A 427 43.86 0.44 -6.39
N ASP A 428 44.36 1.68 -6.47
CA ASP A 428 44.43 2.61 -5.33
C ASP A 428 43.06 3.19 -4.91
N LEU A 429 42.04 3.16 -5.78
CA LEU A 429 40.66 3.55 -5.44
C LEU A 429 39.85 2.40 -4.81
N VAL A 430 40.35 1.15 -4.91
CA VAL A 430 39.65 -0.07 -4.49
C VAL A 430 40.01 -0.46 -3.05
N SER A 431 41.09 0.09 -2.49
CA SER A 431 41.60 -0.28 -1.17
C SER A 431 40.76 0.20 0.02
N SER A 432 39.82 1.15 -0.17
CA SER A 432 38.90 1.57 0.90
C SER A 432 37.54 2.06 0.37
N PRO A 433 36.52 1.17 0.29
CA PRO A 433 35.14 1.56 0.00
C PRO A 433 34.56 2.55 1.04
N LYS A 434 35.17 2.65 2.23
CA LYS A 434 34.71 3.49 3.35
C LYS A 434 34.85 4.98 3.06
N GLU A 435 35.88 5.41 2.34
CA GLU A 435 36.11 6.83 2.01
C GLU A 435 35.46 7.23 0.69
N ALA A 436 35.36 6.31 -0.28
CA ALA A 436 34.67 6.56 -1.54
C ALA A 436 33.16 6.75 -1.34
N LEU A 437 32.54 5.97 -0.45
CA LEU A 437 31.11 6.09 -0.11
C LEU A 437 30.78 7.37 0.66
N SER A 438 31.68 7.87 1.52
CA SER A 438 31.50 9.13 2.25
C SER A 438 31.64 10.34 1.32
N ARG A 439 32.55 10.29 0.34
CA ARG A 439 32.71 11.34 -0.69
C ARG A 439 31.57 11.34 -1.71
N ALA A 440 31.15 10.16 -2.21
CA ALA A 440 30.05 10.08 -3.19
C ALA A 440 28.68 10.50 -2.61
N SER A 441 28.48 10.36 -1.30
CA SER A 441 27.27 10.84 -0.62
C SER A 441 27.29 12.36 -0.38
N ALA A 442 28.45 12.98 -0.19
CA ALA A 442 28.59 14.44 -0.17
C ALA A 442 28.41 15.05 -1.57
N ASP A 443 28.95 14.42 -2.62
CA ASP A 443 28.90 14.96 -3.98
C ASP A 443 27.54 14.82 -4.66
N ARG A 444 26.76 13.77 -4.38
CA ARG A 444 25.36 13.69 -4.84
C ARG A 444 24.47 14.79 -4.26
N VAL A 445 24.77 15.28 -3.05
CA VAL A 445 24.09 16.43 -2.43
C VAL A 445 24.51 17.75 -3.10
N ALA A 446 25.81 17.90 -3.42
CA ALA A 446 26.32 19.07 -4.13
C ALA A 446 25.79 19.18 -5.58
N ILE A 447 25.64 18.06 -6.29
CA ILE A 447 25.10 18.02 -7.66
C ILE A 447 23.59 18.33 -7.66
N ARG A 448 22.84 17.87 -6.65
CA ARG A 448 21.41 18.19 -6.49
C ARG A 448 21.18 19.67 -6.16
N ASN A 449 22.09 20.31 -5.42
CA ASN A 449 22.04 21.75 -5.13
C ASN A 449 22.54 22.62 -6.29
N LYS A 450 23.44 22.13 -7.16
CA LYS A 450 23.82 22.83 -8.41
C LYS A 450 22.72 22.80 -9.47
N HIS A 451 21.95 21.71 -9.57
CA HIS A 451 20.80 21.63 -10.48
C HIS A 451 19.58 22.47 -10.05
N LEU A 452 19.58 23.05 -8.84
CA LEU A 452 18.60 24.03 -8.38
C LEU A 452 19.02 25.49 -8.61
N LYS A 453 20.23 25.75 -9.13
CA LYS A 453 20.72 27.12 -9.39
C LYS A 453 21.09 27.43 -10.85
N SER A 454 20.69 26.60 -11.81
CA SER A 454 20.79 26.97 -13.23
C SER A 454 19.55 26.55 -14.02
N MET A 455 18.54 27.42 -14.02
CA MET A 455 17.61 27.53 -15.15
C MET A 455 17.78 28.92 -15.76
N PRO A 456 18.22 29.04 -17.02
CA PRO A 456 18.15 30.31 -17.73
C PRO A 456 16.70 30.54 -18.20
N HIS A 457 16.21 31.75 -17.92
CA HIS A 457 14.98 32.29 -18.49
C HIS A 457 15.07 32.29 -20.03
N SER A 458 14.19 31.56 -20.71
CA SER A 458 13.56 32.02 -21.95
C SER A 458 12.46 31.05 -22.38
N TYR A 459 11.23 31.56 -22.53
CA TYR A 459 10.44 31.39 -23.75
C TYR A 459 9.48 32.58 -23.82
N SER A 460 9.86 33.53 -24.65
CA SER A 460 9.03 34.63 -25.13
C SER A 460 7.94 34.09 -26.05
N THR A 461 6.69 34.43 -25.77
CA THR A 461 5.60 34.40 -26.74
C THR A 461 5.65 35.68 -27.58
N GLN A 462 6.03 35.56 -28.85
CA GLN A 462 5.75 36.57 -29.88
C GLN A 462 4.37 36.29 -30.46
N ARG A 463 3.47 37.28 -30.38
CA ARG A 463 2.52 37.59 -31.47
C ARG A 463 2.18 39.09 -31.46
N ASP A 464 2.56 39.69 -32.57
CA ASP A 464 1.91 40.80 -33.29
C ASP A 464 1.73 42.17 -32.61
N LYS A 465 2.65 43.08 -32.94
CA LYS A 465 2.29 44.45 -33.33
C LYS A 465 3.08 44.86 -34.57
N ASN A 466 2.36 45.15 -35.64
CA ASN A 466 2.87 45.77 -36.85
C ASN A 466 2.04 47.03 -37.10
N LEU A 467 2.74 48.16 -37.36
CA LEU A 467 2.27 49.43 -37.93
C LEU A 467 1.29 50.27 -37.06
N SER A 468 1.35 51.60 -36.94
CA SER A 468 2.06 52.66 -37.67
C SER A 468 1.96 54.01 -36.91
N ARG A 469 2.80 54.97 -37.32
CA ARG A 469 2.89 56.40 -36.97
C ARG A 469 1.54 57.11 -36.74
N LEU A 470 1.47 58.06 -35.80
CA LEU A 470 1.37 59.52 -36.02
C LEU A 470 0.96 60.26 -34.73
N THR A 471 1.80 61.23 -34.32
CA THR A 471 1.50 62.57 -33.78
C THR A 471 0.29 62.83 -32.85
N GLY A 472 0.55 63.51 -31.73
CA GLY A 472 -0.25 64.69 -31.34
C GLY A 472 -0.77 64.75 -29.90
N TYR A 473 -0.19 65.68 -29.14
CA TYR A 473 -0.82 66.64 -28.21
C TYR A 473 -1.50 66.21 -26.89
N ASP A 474 -0.94 66.80 -25.83
CA ASP A 474 -1.54 67.53 -24.69
C ASP A 474 -2.48 66.88 -23.66
N ASP A 475 -2.01 67.00 -22.40
CA ASP A 475 -2.66 67.58 -21.22
C ASP A 475 -4.14 67.25 -20.94
N GLN A 476 -4.38 66.55 -19.82
CA GLN A 476 -5.04 67.12 -18.62
C GLN A 476 -5.34 66.02 -17.56
N LEU A 477 -4.91 66.30 -16.32
CA LEU A 477 -5.52 65.86 -15.05
C LEU A 477 -7.01 66.31 -14.99
N PRO A 478 -7.90 65.83 -14.08
CA PRO A 478 -7.58 65.42 -12.69
C PRO A 478 -8.42 64.26 -12.07
N LYS A 479 -7.95 63.86 -10.88
CA LYS A 479 -8.65 63.45 -9.63
C LYS A 479 -10.13 63.03 -9.75
N ILE A 480 -10.49 61.85 -9.21
CA ILE A 480 -10.76 61.56 -7.78
C ILE A 480 -10.38 60.10 -7.52
#